data_AF-A0A7K1G980-F1
#
_entry.id   AF-A0A7K1G980-F1
#
_cell.length_a   1.000
_cell.length_b   1.000
_cell.length_c   1.000
_cell.angle_alpha   90.00
_cell.angle_beta   90.00
_cell.angle_gamma   90.00
#
_symmetry.space_group_name_H-M   'P 1'
#
loop_
_entity.id
_entity.type
_entity.pdbx_description
1 polymer ?
#
loop_
_entity_poly.entity_id
_entity_poly.type
_entity_poly.pdbx_seq_one_letter_code
_entity_poly.pdbx_strand_id
1 'polypeptide(L)'
;MFKIIETESINFNDYKSCLLFTLRTIYNEKFKKEVNIDIYQTILKSEFSSNINKEFLELTLEQEKLGLADLAVNENDIWKDLNENTQSFIFEHREITQIELCLSAFYNYETTLEMNLYRLKYGKDMERISEVFINLFPYKNKSILLMAYNKKDETAVKGDFYIFFKESEKRVQRKLTNLFLFACETWVISEKLYSEKFKGIENIIAYASKYSSENYNERQNFALNMFTENFKTEIQKWYSKYK
;
A
#
# COMPACT_ATOMS: atom_id res chain seq x y z
N MET A 1 -19.75 -11.61 7.96
CA MET A 1 -19.03 -10.53 8.67
C MET A 1 -18.97 -9.24 7.85
N PHE A 2 -18.43 -9.28 6.62
CA PHE A 2 -18.24 -8.07 5.78
C PHE A 2 -19.52 -7.38 5.28
N LYS A 3 -20.69 -7.99 5.43
CA LYS A 3 -21.98 -7.44 4.98
C LYS A 3 -22.19 -5.96 5.32
N ILE A 4 -21.71 -5.47 6.48
CA ILE A 4 -21.82 -4.07 6.92
C ILE A 4 -21.20 -3.10 5.90
N ILE A 5 -20.04 -3.47 5.33
CA ILE A 5 -19.30 -2.67 4.35
C ILE A 5 -19.62 -3.04 2.89
N GLU A 6 -20.59 -3.94 2.68
CA GLU A 6 -21.09 -4.37 1.37
C GLU A 6 -22.52 -3.88 1.13
N THR A 7 -22.95 -2.87 1.87
CA THR A 7 -24.24 -2.19 1.68
C THR A 7 -24.08 -0.87 0.94
N GLU A 8 -25.18 -0.33 0.42
CA GLU A 8 -25.20 0.98 -0.25
C GLU A 8 -25.00 2.17 0.70
N SER A 9 -25.08 1.94 2.02
CA SER A 9 -25.03 2.97 3.06
C SER A 9 -23.99 2.63 4.12
N ILE A 10 -22.73 2.85 3.79
CA ILE A 10 -21.58 2.65 4.68
C ILE A 10 -21.41 3.87 5.60
N ASN A 11 -21.21 3.62 6.90
CA ASN A 11 -20.88 4.66 7.88
C ASN A 11 -19.37 4.68 8.14
N PHE A 12 -18.66 5.65 7.57
CA PHE A 12 -17.20 5.79 7.75
C PHE A 12 -16.78 6.36 9.11
N ASN A 13 -17.75 6.78 9.95
CA ASN A 13 -17.49 7.15 11.34
C ASN A 13 -17.67 5.95 12.30
N ASP A 14 -18.21 4.83 11.82
CA ASP A 14 -18.32 3.62 12.61
C ASP A 14 -16.99 2.86 12.61
N TYR A 15 -16.40 2.72 13.80
CA TYR A 15 -15.12 2.08 14.00
C TYR A 15 -15.07 0.66 13.42
N LYS A 16 -16.14 -0.11 13.62
CA LYS A 16 -16.25 -1.48 13.13
C LYS A 16 -16.27 -1.54 11.60
N SER A 17 -16.99 -0.64 10.95
CA SER A 17 -17.00 -0.51 9.49
C SER A 17 -15.59 -0.24 8.97
N CYS A 18 -14.85 0.70 9.59
CA CYS A 18 -13.48 1.01 9.19
C CYS A 18 -12.50 -0.16 9.42
N LEU A 19 -12.61 -0.86 10.56
CA LEU A 19 -11.84 -2.08 10.82
C LEU A 19 -12.03 -3.15 9.74
N LEU A 20 -13.27 -3.33 9.25
CA LEU A 20 -13.54 -4.34 8.21
C LEU A 20 -12.84 -4.00 6.88
N PHE A 21 -12.66 -2.73 6.54
CA PHE A 21 -11.84 -2.36 5.37
C PHE A 21 -10.36 -2.71 5.57
N THR A 22 -9.81 -2.41 6.74
CA THR A 22 -8.43 -2.80 7.10
C THR A 22 -8.25 -4.32 7.10
N LEU A 23 -9.20 -5.07 7.67
CA LEU A 23 -9.15 -6.53 7.68
C LEU A 23 -9.19 -7.12 6.27
N ARG A 24 -10.00 -6.55 5.37
CA ARG A 24 -10.01 -6.94 3.95
C ARG A 24 -8.66 -6.68 3.28
N THR A 25 -8.00 -5.57 3.64
CA THR A 25 -6.65 -5.25 3.16
C THR A 25 -5.65 -6.31 3.62
N ILE A 26 -5.67 -6.68 4.91
CA ILE A 26 -4.80 -7.72 5.46
C ILE A 26 -5.02 -9.06 4.76
N TYR A 27 -6.27 -9.49 4.57
CA TYR A 27 -6.53 -10.77 3.92
C TYR A 27 -6.13 -10.81 2.46
N ASN A 28 -6.27 -9.70 1.73
CA ASN A 28 -5.76 -9.61 0.37
C ASN A 28 -4.24 -9.75 0.33
N GLU A 29 -3.52 -9.09 1.24
CA GLU A 29 -2.06 -9.21 1.30
C GLU A 29 -1.61 -10.61 1.72
N LYS A 30 -2.21 -11.18 2.79
CA LYS A 30 -1.88 -12.52 3.26
C LYS A 30 -2.02 -13.55 2.15
N PHE A 31 -3.12 -13.51 1.39
CA PHE A 31 -3.32 -14.40 0.26
C PHE A 31 -2.23 -14.25 -0.80
N LYS A 32 -1.85 -13.02 -1.18
CA LYS A 32 -0.75 -12.79 -2.13
C LYS A 32 0.56 -13.38 -1.62
N LYS A 33 0.89 -13.18 -0.35
CA LYS A 33 2.13 -13.71 0.25
C LYS A 33 2.14 -15.23 0.32
N GLU A 34 1.00 -15.85 0.67
CA GLU A 34 0.84 -17.31 0.64
C GLU A 34 1.08 -17.87 -0.76
N VAL A 35 0.48 -17.24 -1.79
CA VAL A 35 0.71 -17.61 -3.20
C VAL A 35 2.17 -17.43 -3.60
N ASN A 36 2.81 -16.31 -3.23
CA ASN A 36 4.22 -16.07 -3.52
C ASN A 36 5.13 -17.12 -2.86
N ILE A 37 4.88 -17.45 -1.60
CA ILE A 37 5.58 -18.50 -0.86
C ILE A 37 5.47 -19.85 -1.59
N ASP A 38 4.27 -20.23 -2.00
CA ASP A 38 4.04 -21.48 -2.73
C ASP A 38 4.78 -21.51 -4.08
N ILE A 39 4.77 -20.40 -4.81
CA ILE A 39 5.51 -20.23 -6.07
C ILE A 39 7.01 -20.38 -5.82
N TYR A 40 7.59 -19.63 -4.88
CA TYR A 40 9.02 -19.65 -4.60
C TYR A 40 9.50 -21.01 -4.10
N GLN A 41 8.75 -21.65 -3.21
CA GLN A 41 9.05 -23.02 -2.77
C GLN A 41 9.00 -24.03 -3.92
N THR A 42 8.06 -23.87 -4.85
CA THR A 42 7.95 -24.75 -6.03
C THR A 42 9.15 -24.55 -6.96
N ILE A 43 9.53 -23.29 -7.23
CA ILE A 43 10.70 -22.97 -8.04
C ILE A 43 11.96 -23.56 -7.42
N LEU A 44 12.18 -23.40 -6.11
CA LEU A 44 13.35 -23.94 -5.39
C LEU A 44 13.46 -25.47 -5.49
N LYS A 45 12.33 -26.19 -5.52
CA LYS A 45 12.26 -27.65 -5.65
C LYS A 45 12.35 -28.14 -7.09
N SER A 46 12.20 -27.24 -8.07
CA SER A 46 12.19 -27.59 -9.49
C SER A 46 13.58 -27.61 -10.11
N GLU A 47 13.69 -28.23 -11.28
CA GLU A 47 14.90 -28.20 -12.10
C GLU A 47 15.27 -26.78 -12.56
N PHE A 48 14.29 -25.85 -12.62
CA PHE A 48 14.50 -24.44 -12.94
C PHE A 48 15.35 -23.69 -11.90
N SER A 49 15.47 -24.22 -10.68
CA SER A 49 16.29 -23.63 -9.62
C SER A 49 17.77 -23.50 -10.01
N SER A 50 18.23 -24.26 -11.00
CA SER A 50 19.60 -24.18 -11.54
C SER A 50 19.86 -22.93 -12.38
N ASN A 51 18.81 -22.29 -12.91
CA ASN A 51 18.90 -21.10 -13.78
C ASN A 51 18.58 -19.78 -13.04
N ILE A 52 18.35 -19.86 -11.73
CA ILE A 52 17.93 -18.73 -10.89
C ILE A 52 18.93 -18.58 -9.74
N ASN A 53 19.14 -17.34 -9.29
CA ASN A 53 19.91 -17.10 -8.08
C ASN A 53 19.15 -17.66 -6.87
N LYS A 54 19.57 -18.84 -6.39
CA LYS A 54 18.94 -19.55 -5.27
C LYS A 54 18.97 -18.75 -3.98
N GLU A 55 20.10 -18.12 -3.67
CA GLU A 55 20.25 -17.29 -2.45
C GLU A 55 19.25 -16.13 -2.46
N PHE A 56 19.11 -15.45 -3.61
CA PHE A 56 18.11 -14.39 -3.75
C PHE A 56 16.67 -14.92 -3.57
N LEU A 57 16.37 -16.10 -4.10
CA LEU A 57 15.04 -16.71 -3.99
C LEU A 57 14.73 -17.16 -2.56
N GLU A 58 15.72 -17.72 -1.86
CA GLU A 58 15.63 -18.09 -0.44
C GLU A 58 15.41 -16.86 0.44
N LEU A 59 16.19 -15.80 0.24
CA LEU A 59 16.01 -14.53 0.94
C LEU A 59 14.63 -13.93 0.69
N THR A 60 14.15 -13.95 -0.56
CA THR A 60 12.81 -13.46 -0.91
C THR A 60 11.73 -14.28 -0.20
N LEU A 61 11.86 -15.61 -0.18
CA LEU A 61 10.95 -16.51 0.53
C LEU A 61 10.93 -16.24 2.05
N GLU A 62 12.08 -15.96 2.65
CA GLU A 62 12.16 -15.59 4.07
C GLU A 62 11.46 -14.25 4.35
N GLN A 63 11.65 -13.25 3.49
CA GLN A 63 10.99 -11.95 3.63
C GLN A 63 9.46 -12.05 3.50
N GLU A 64 8.94 -12.89 2.60
CA GLU A 64 7.48 -13.11 2.52
C GLU A 64 6.91 -13.76 3.79
N LYS A 65 7.65 -14.70 4.38
CA LYS A 65 7.25 -15.32 5.66
C LYS A 65 7.30 -14.33 6.81
N LEU A 66 8.31 -13.46 6.85
CA LEU A 66 8.41 -12.39 7.84
C LEU A 66 7.22 -11.44 7.71
N GLY A 67 6.90 -10.99 6.49
CA GLY A 67 5.73 -10.15 6.24
C GLY A 67 4.40 -10.79 6.65
N LEU A 68 4.24 -12.11 6.50
CA LEU A 68 3.06 -12.82 7.04
C LEU A 68 2.98 -12.79 8.57
N ALA A 69 4.12 -12.88 9.26
CA ALA A 69 4.17 -12.78 10.71
C ALA A 69 3.79 -11.37 11.19
N ASP A 70 4.28 -10.33 10.52
CA ASP A 70 3.93 -8.93 10.81
C ASP A 70 2.43 -8.68 10.62
N LEU A 71 1.86 -9.15 9.51
CA LEU A 71 0.42 -9.08 9.24
C LEU A 71 -0.43 -9.79 10.31
N ALA A 72 0.05 -10.89 10.86
CA ALA A 72 -0.65 -11.62 11.92
C ALA A 72 -0.76 -10.79 13.22
N VAL A 73 0.22 -9.92 13.52
CA VAL A 73 0.14 -9.01 14.67
C VAL A 73 -1.01 -8.03 14.51
N ASN A 74 -1.10 -7.37 13.35
CA ASN A 74 -2.18 -6.41 13.09
C ASN A 74 -3.54 -7.12 12.95
N GLU A 75 -3.60 -8.31 12.35
CA GLU A 75 -4.81 -9.14 12.32
C GLU A 75 -5.32 -9.43 13.74
N ASN A 76 -4.43 -9.84 14.65
CA ASN A 76 -4.80 -10.14 16.03
C ASN A 76 -5.34 -8.90 16.76
N ASP A 77 -4.70 -7.74 16.59
CA ASP A 77 -5.19 -6.47 17.14
C ASP A 77 -6.59 -6.12 16.59
N ILE A 78 -6.86 -6.35 15.30
CA ILE A 78 -8.18 -6.12 14.69
C ILE A 78 -9.24 -7.08 15.26
N TRP A 79 -8.94 -8.37 15.38
CA TRP A 79 -9.88 -9.33 15.96
C TRP A 79 -10.18 -9.03 17.42
N LYS A 80 -9.16 -8.60 18.17
CA LYS A 80 -9.33 -8.13 19.53
C LYS A 80 -10.28 -6.93 19.56
N ASP A 81 -10.09 -5.95 18.70
CA ASP A 81 -11.00 -4.80 18.63
C ASP A 81 -12.43 -5.19 18.23
N LEU A 82 -12.61 -6.14 17.31
CA LEU A 82 -13.93 -6.62 16.88
C LEU A 82 -14.67 -7.39 17.99
N ASN A 83 -13.95 -8.10 18.86
CA ASN A 83 -14.52 -8.96 19.90
C ASN A 83 -14.62 -8.25 21.27
N GLU A 84 -13.66 -7.39 21.59
CA GLU A 84 -13.47 -6.79 22.92
C GLU A 84 -13.63 -5.25 22.92
N ASN A 85 -13.78 -4.63 21.74
CA ASN A 85 -13.94 -3.17 21.58
C ASN A 85 -12.77 -2.35 22.16
N THR A 86 -11.53 -2.86 22.06
CA THR A 86 -10.32 -2.19 22.58
C THR A 86 -9.84 -0.98 21.79
N GLN A 87 -10.31 -0.82 20.54
CA GLN A 87 -9.98 0.28 19.62
C GLN A 87 -8.47 0.57 19.48
N SER A 88 -7.70 -0.37 18.96
CA SER A 88 -6.25 -0.33 18.79
C SER A 88 -5.78 0.54 17.62
N PHE A 89 -6.66 0.85 16.67
CA PHE A 89 -6.36 1.66 15.48
C PHE A 89 -6.92 3.08 15.54
N ILE A 90 -6.25 4.02 14.87
CA ILE A 90 -6.79 5.34 14.52
C ILE A 90 -7.29 5.27 13.07
N PHE A 91 -8.48 5.81 12.83
CA PHE A 91 -9.09 5.91 11.51
C PHE A 91 -9.40 7.37 11.18
N GLU A 92 -9.14 7.75 9.94
CA GLU A 92 -9.61 9.01 9.38
C GLU A 92 -10.11 8.76 7.97
N HIS A 93 -11.14 9.51 7.57
CA HIS A 93 -11.65 9.47 6.22
C HIS A 93 -11.91 10.88 5.68
N ARG A 94 -11.85 11.02 4.36
CA ARG A 94 -12.28 12.22 3.65
C ARG A 94 -12.90 11.87 2.31
N GLU A 95 -13.84 12.71 1.90
CA GLU A 95 -14.34 12.72 0.53
C GLU A 95 -13.41 13.55 -0.35
N ILE A 96 -13.19 13.09 -1.58
CA ILE A 96 -12.50 13.82 -2.64
C ILE A 96 -13.30 13.73 -3.94
N THR A 97 -12.94 14.53 -4.95
CA THR A 97 -13.50 14.39 -6.30
C THR A 97 -13.44 12.94 -6.73
N GLN A 98 -14.51 12.46 -7.38
CA GLN A 98 -14.62 11.08 -7.80
C GLN A 98 -13.47 10.70 -8.72
N ILE A 99 -12.86 9.57 -8.39
CA ILE A 99 -11.79 8.92 -9.11
C ILE A 99 -12.24 7.49 -9.36
N GLU A 100 -12.17 7.06 -10.61
CA GLU A 100 -12.47 5.68 -11.01
C GLU A 100 -11.29 4.74 -10.72
N LEU A 101 -10.83 4.74 -9.47
CA LEU A 101 -9.74 3.93 -8.95
C LEU A 101 -10.19 3.26 -7.65
N CYS A 102 -9.91 1.97 -7.53
CA CYS A 102 -10.04 1.22 -6.29
C CYS A 102 -8.65 0.72 -5.84
N LEU A 103 -8.29 1.07 -4.61
CA LEU A 103 -7.05 0.71 -3.94
C LEU A 103 -7.41 0.23 -2.54
N SER A 104 -6.85 -0.90 -2.15
CA SER A 104 -6.91 -1.45 -0.80
C SER A 104 -5.54 -2.06 -0.51
N ALA A 105 -4.71 -1.30 0.19
CA ALA A 105 -3.32 -1.65 0.44
C ALA A 105 -2.86 -1.09 1.79
N PHE A 106 -1.66 -1.47 2.20
CA PHE A 106 -0.90 -0.76 3.21
C PHE A 106 0.51 -0.52 2.68
N TYR A 107 1.22 0.38 3.34
CA TYR A 107 2.64 0.58 3.11
C TYR A 107 3.34 0.78 4.46
N ASN A 108 4.62 0.47 4.49
CA ASN A 108 5.47 0.70 5.65
C ASN A 108 5.87 2.18 5.68
N TYR A 109 5.79 2.80 6.86
CA TYR A 109 6.24 4.18 7.05
C TYR A 109 7.78 4.28 7.01
N GLU A 110 8.46 3.28 7.57
CA GLU A 110 9.90 3.12 7.51
C GLU A 110 10.33 2.79 6.08
N THR A 111 11.43 3.41 5.65
CA THR A 111 12.02 3.13 4.33
C THR A 111 12.87 1.88 4.35
N THR A 112 13.06 1.25 3.19
CA THR A 112 13.94 0.09 3.05
C THR A 112 15.37 0.42 3.50
N LEU A 113 15.84 1.65 3.24
CA LEU A 113 17.13 2.12 3.73
C LEU A 113 17.20 2.14 5.26
N GLU A 114 16.18 2.65 5.95
CA GLU A 114 16.15 2.70 7.42
C GLU A 114 16.11 1.31 8.04
N MET A 115 15.28 0.42 7.50
CA MET A 115 15.22 -0.98 7.94
C MET A 115 16.57 -1.68 7.77
N ASN A 116 17.25 -1.45 6.63
CA ASN A 116 18.57 -2.03 6.40
C ASN A 116 19.64 -1.45 7.35
N LEU A 117 19.65 -0.13 7.56
CA LEU A 117 20.56 0.52 8.51
C LEU A 117 20.34 0.02 9.94
N TYR A 118 19.09 -0.23 10.34
CA TYR A 118 18.77 -0.85 11.61
C TYR A 118 19.41 -2.24 11.73
N ARG A 119 19.22 -3.09 10.71
CA ARG A 119 19.79 -4.44 10.68
C ARG A 119 21.32 -4.43 10.73
N LEU A 120 21.97 -3.53 10.00
CA LEU A 120 23.44 -3.37 10.06
C LEU A 120 23.93 -2.93 11.44
N LYS A 121 23.18 -2.07 12.13
CA LYS A 121 23.56 -1.55 13.44
C LYS A 121 23.32 -2.54 14.58
N TYR A 122 22.23 -3.29 14.54
CA TYR A 122 21.78 -4.14 15.65
C TYR A 122 21.90 -5.64 15.40
N GLY A 123 22.21 -6.06 14.17
CA GLY A 123 22.35 -7.47 13.79
C GLY A 123 21.03 -8.25 13.75
N LYS A 124 19.89 -7.56 13.67
CA LYS A 124 18.54 -8.14 13.62
C LYS A 124 17.55 -7.21 12.91
N ASP A 125 16.43 -7.76 12.44
CA ASP A 125 15.33 -6.97 11.87
C ASP A 125 14.66 -6.07 12.93
N MET A 126 13.97 -5.04 12.47
CA MET A 126 13.20 -4.15 13.34
C MET A 126 12.10 -4.94 14.04
N GLU A 127 11.98 -4.78 15.35
CA GLU A 127 10.96 -5.49 16.15
C GLU A 127 9.54 -5.07 15.80
N ARG A 128 9.39 -3.89 15.22
CA ARG A 128 8.11 -3.34 14.79
C ARG A 128 8.32 -2.39 13.62
N ILE A 129 7.56 -2.61 12.57
CA ILE A 129 7.42 -1.72 11.42
C ILE A 129 6.04 -1.06 11.51
N SER A 130 5.98 0.23 11.22
CA SER A 130 4.76 1.01 11.30
C SER A 130 3.99 0.90 9.98
N GLU A 131 2.84 0.24 10.02
CA GLU A 131 1.98 0.06 8.84
C GLU A 131 0.92 1.16 8.75
N VAL A 132 0.78 1.75 7.56
CA VAL A 132 -0.30 2.69 7.25
C VAL A 132 -1.21 2.05 6.20
N PHE A 133 -2.45 1.78 6.58
CA PHE A 133 -3.48 1.24 5.70
C PHE A 133 -4.13 2.36 4.90
N ILE A 134 -4.39 2.10 3.63
CA ILE A 134 -5.03 3.02 2.70
C ILE A 134 -6.08 2.29 1.86
N ASN A 135 -7.30 2.82 1.92
CA ASN A 135 -8.40 2.42 1.07
C ASN A 135 -8.87 3.66 0.30
N LEU A 136 -8.91 3.57 -1.02
CA LEU A 136 -9.44 4.60 -1.90
C LEU A 136 -10.39 3.93 -2.88
N PHE A 137 -11.65 4.32 -2.90
CA PHE A 137 -12.63 3.74 -3.82
C PHE A 137 -13.74 4.73 -4.17
N PRO A 138 -14.38 4.57 -5.35
CA PRO A 138 -15.56 5.35 -5.68
C PRO A 138 -16.72 4.92 -4.78
N TYR A 139 -17.46 5.88 -4.24
CA TYR A 139 -18.66 5.64 -3.48
C TYR A 139 -19.64 6.79 -3.71
N LYS A 140 -20.80 6.47 -4.26
CA LYS A 140 -21.76 7.44 -4.78
C LYS A 140 -21.09 8.33 -5.86
N ASN A 141 -21.09 9.64 -5.69
CA ASN A 141 -20.55 10.63 -6.66
C ASN A 141 -19.20 11.22 -6.21
N LYS A 142 -18.48 10.52 -5.33
CA LYS A 142 -17.20 10.92 -4.73
C LYS A 142 -16.28 9.71 -4.65
N SER A 143 -15.02 9.96 -4.30
CA SER A 143 -14.14 8.89 -3.80
C SER A 143 -13.90 9.09 -2.33
N ILE A 144 -13.87 7.99 -1.59
CA ILE A 144 -13.59 7.97 -0.16
C ILE A 144 -12.14 7.55 0.01
N LEU A 145 -11.33 8.44 0.59
CA LEU A 145 -10.03 8.08 1.13
C LEU A 145 -10.23 7.73 2.60
N LEU A 146 -10.04 6.46 2.94
CA LEU A 146 -10.03 5.93 4.31
C LEU A 146 -8.61 5.47 4.61
N MET A 147 -8.01 5.97 5.68
CA MET A 147 -6.69 5.53 6.12
C MET A 147 -6.70 5.13 7.59
N ALA A 148 -5.78 4.24 7.95
CA ALA A 148 -5.63 3.78 9.32
C ALA A 148 -4.17 3.54 9.69
N TYR A 149 -3.87 3.61 10.99
CA TYR A 149 -2.64 3.11 11.57
C TYR A 149 -2.90 2.60 12.99
N ASN A 150 -2.02 1.73 13.49
CA ASN A 150 -2.10 1.20 14.85
C ASN A 150 -1.62 2.26 15.86
N LYS A 151 -2.36 2.49 16.96
CA LYS A 151 -2.02 3.49 17.99
C LYS A 151 -0.62 3.31 18.58
N LYS A 152 -0.09 2.09 18.58
CA LYS A 152 1.29 1.79 19.00
C LYS A 152 2.34 2.55 18.15
N ASP A 153 1.99 2.93 16.93
CA ASP A 153 2.89 3.59 15.96
C ASP A 153 2.67 5.10 15.86
N GLU A 154 1.77 5.67 16.67
CA GLU A 154 1.34 7.06 16.55
C GLU A 154 2.50 8.06 16.55
N THR A 155 3.51 7.84 17.39
CA THR A 155 4.68 8.72 17.48
C THR A 155 5.45 8.82 16.15
N ALA A 156 5.51 7.73 15.38
CA ALA A 156 6.20 7.71 14.10
C ALA A 156 5.33 8.27 12.97
N VAL A 157 4.08 7.83 12.88
CA VAL A 157 3.28 8.00 11.65
C VAL A 157 2.36 9.21 11.64
N LYS A 158 2.00 9.76 12.81
CA LYS A 158 0.93 10.77 12.94
C LYS A 158 1.14 11.99 12.05
N GLY A 159 2.38 12.48 11.98
CA GLY A 159 2.74 13.66 11.19
C GLY A 159 2.35 13.49 9.73
N ASP A 160 2.88 12.44 9.09
CA ASP A 160 2.68 12.16 7.67
C ASP A 160 1.25 11.70 7.36
N PHE A 161 0.64 10.93 8.26
CA PHE A 161 -0.75 10.49 8.14
C PHE A 161 -1.73 11.66 8.02
N TYR A 162 -1.64 12.65 8.92
CA TYR A 162 -2.60 13.77 8.93
C TYR A 162 -2.42 14.74 7.76
N ILE A 163 -1.35 14.65 6.98
CA ILE A 163 -1.18 15.45 5.76
C ILE A 163 -2.30 15.13 4.74
N PHE A 164 -2.71 13.87 4.64
CA PHE A 164 -3.80 13.45 3.75
C PHE A 164 -5.15 14.09 4.07
N PHE A 165 -5.35 14.52 5.32
CA PHE A 165 -6.63 15.06 5.79
C PHE A 165 -6.62 16.58 5.97
N LYS A 166 -5.44 17.19 6.18
CA LYS A 166 -5.30 18.63 6.40
C LYS A 166 -4.97 19.42 5.13
N GLU A 167 -4.40 18.78 4.11
CA GLU A 167 -4.02 19.48 2.88
C GLU A 167 -5.18 19.62 1.89
N SER A 168 -4.98 20.54 0.93
CA SER A 168 -5.88 20.71 -0.20
C SER A 168 -5.94 19.46 -1.06
N GLU A 169 -7.10 19.22 -1.67
CA GLU A 169 -7.33 18.02 -2.49
C GLU A 169 -6.27 17.83 -3.57
N LYS A 170 -5.83 18.91 -4.23
CA LYS A 170 -4.76 18.86 -5.24
C LYS A 170 -3.44 18.31 -4.70
N ARG A 171 -3.08 18.62 -3.44
CA ARG A 171 -1.85 18.09 -2.82
C ARG A 171 -2.02 16.63 -2.41
N VAL A 172 -3.20 16.28 -1.88
CA VAL A 172 -3.55 14.90 -1.56
C VAL A 172 -3.52 14.02 -2.80
N GLN A 173 -4.11 14.49 -3.91
CA GLN A 173 -4.06 13.85 -5.22
C GLN A 173 -2.63 13.58 -5.71
N ARG A 174 -1.69 14.50 -5.50
CA ARG A 174 -0.26 14.27 -5.80
C ARG A 174 0.34 13.18 -4.91
N LYS A 175 0.03 13.18 -3.61
CA LYS A 175 0.51 12.16 -2.67
C LYS A 175 -0.05 10.79 -2.99
N LEU A 176 -1.35 10.69 -3.24
CA LEU A 176 -2.00 9.49 -3.75
C LEU A 176 -1.33 9.03 -5.05
N THR A 177 -0.97 9.98 -5.93
CA THR A 177 -0.25 9.65 -7.18
C THR A 177 1.07 8.94 -6.93
N ASN A 178 1.83 9.43 -5.95
CA ASN A 178 3.10 8.80 -5.59
C ASN A 178 2.89 7.46 -4.90
N LEU A 179 1.92 7.35 -3.98
CA LEU A 179 1.62 6.09 -3.31
C LEU A 179 1.24 4.99 -4.30
N PHE A 180 0.33 5.24 -5.25
CA PHE A 180 -0.10 4.19 -6.16
C PHE A 180 0.99 3.78 -7.17
N LEU A 181 1.86 4.73 -7.58
CA LEU A 181 2.94 4.43 -8.53
C LEU A 181 4.13 3.73 -7.87
N PHE A 182 4.42 4.07 -6.61
CA PHE A 182 5.70 3.75 -5.99
C PHE A 182 5.60 3.02 -4.65
N ALA A 183 4.42 2.80 -4.07
CA ALA A 183 4.29 2.13 -2.77
C ALA A 183 3.21 1.04 -2.73
N CYS A 184 2.15 1.18 -3.53
CA CYS A 184 1.04 0.23 -3.56
C CYS A 184 1.08 -0.64 -4.81
N GLU A 185 1.23 -1.95 -4.63
CA GLU A 185 1.37 -2.90 -5.74
C GLU A 185 0.04 -3.28 -6.39
N THR A 186 -1.08 -3.20 -5.66
CA THR A 186 -2.37 -3.73 -6.11
C THR A 186 -3.42 -2.63 -6.10
N TRP A 187 -3.82 -2.20 -7.29
CA TRP A 187 -4.92 -1.26 -7.51
C TRP A 187 -5.59 -1.58 -8.84
N VAL A 188 -6.85 -1.15 -8.97
CA VAL A 188 -7.63 -1.31 -10.20
C VAL A 188 -8.23 0.03 -10.60
N ILE A 189 -8.37 0.25 -11.90
CA ILE A 189 -8.94 1.46 -12.49
C ILE A 189 -10.00 1.11 -13.51
N SER A 190 -10.90 2.04 -13.80
CA SER A 190 -11.83 1.89 -14.92
C SER A 190 -11.10 1.84 -16.26
N GLU A 191 -11.74 1.22 -17.25
CA GLU A 191 -11.26 1.24 -18.64
C GLU A 191 -11.14 2.67 -19.20
N LYS A 192 -12.03 3.56 -18.77
CA LYS A 192 -12.01 4.98 -19.14
C LYS A 192 -10.74 5.65 -18.60
N LEU A 193 -10.49 5.53 -17.28
CA LEU A 193 -9.29 6.11 -16.66
C LEU A 193 -8.01 5.51 -17.24
N TYR A 194 -7.99 4.20 -17.51
CA TYR A 194 -6.89 3.54 -18.22
C TYR A 194 -6.64 4.17 -19.59
N SER A 195 -7.68 4.26 -20.42
CA SER A 195 -7.59 4.80 -21.78
C SER A 195 -7.10 6.25 -21.79
N GLU A 196 -7.61 7.07 -20.88
CA GLU A 196 -7.28 8.49 -20.79
C GLU A 196 -5.86 8.72 -20.25
N LYS A 197 -5.47 8.05 -19.17
CA LYS A 197 -4.26 8.39 -18.39
C LYS A 197 -3.08 7.44 -18.61
N PHE A 198 -3.31 6.17 -18.89
CA PHE A 198 -2.26 5.14 -18.86
C PHE A 198 -1.98 4.47 -20.20
N LYS A 199 -2.98 4.43 -21.09
CA LYS A 199 -2.80 3.84 -22.43
C LYS A 199 -1.69 4.54 -23.21
N GLY A 200 -0.74 3.75 -23.70
CA GLY A 200 0.44 4.21 -24.46
C GLY A 200 1.64 4.61 -23.62
N ILE A 201 1.58 4.49 -22.29
CA ILE A 201 2.71 4.73 -21.38
C ILE A 201 2.90 3.59 -20.37
N GLU A 202 2.38 2.39 -20.66
CA GLU A 202 2.41 1.22 -19.79
C GLU A 202 3.84 0.82 -19.41
N ASN A 203 4.78 0.94 -20.36
CA ASN A 203 6.20 0.70 -20.12
C ASN A 203 6.79 1.66 -19.08
N ILE A 204 6.29 2.90 -19.01
CA ILE A 204 6.71 3.90 -18.01
C ILE A 204 6.13 3.54 -16.64
N ILE A 205 4.89 3.04 -16.60
CA ILE A 205 4.28 2.57 -15.35
C ILE A 205 5.02 1.33 -14.81
N ALA A 206 5.33 0.37 -15.67
CA ALA A 206 6.15 -0.78 -15.29
C ALA A 206 7.54 -0.35 -14.79
N TYR A 207 8.13 0.67 -15.41
CA TYR A 207 9.38 1.25 -14.92
C TYR A 207 9.23 1.92 -13.55
N ALA A 208 8.12 2.60 -13.27
CA ALA A 208 7.85 3.19 -11.96
C ALA A 208 7.82 2.14 -10.85
N SER A 209 7.18 1.00 -11.09
CA SER A 209 7.18 -0.14 -10.16
C SER A 209 8.59 -0.69 -9.94
N LYS A 210 9.38 -0.85 -11.01
CA LYS A 210 10.78 -1.26 -10.89
C LYS A 210 11.62 -0.24 -10.09
N TYR A 211 11.51 1.04 -10.43
CA TYR A 211 12.22 2.12 -9.74
C TYR A 211 11.93 2.12 -8.24
N SER A 212 10.67 1.92 -7.85
CA SER A 212 10.27 1.83 -6.44
C SER A 212 11.07 0.74 -5.70
N SER A 213 11.20 -0.45 -6.28
CA SER A 213 11.94 -1.56 -5.67
C SER A 213 13.45 -1.33 -5.53
N GLU A 214 14.02 -0.35 -6.26
CA GLU A 214 15.48 -0.10 -6.31
C GLU A 214 15.90 1.20 -5.60
N ASN A 215 14.97 2.13 -5.32
CA ASN A 215 15.29 3.45 -4.78
C ASN A 215 15.59 3.46 -3.26
N TYR A 216 15.14 2.44 -2.53
CA TYR A 216 15.27 2.27 -1.07
C TYR A 216 14.75 3.42 -0.17
N ASN A 217 14.18 4.46 -0.77
CA ASN A 217 13.63 5.64 -0.10
C ASN A 217 12.20 5.89 -0.60
N GLU A 218 11.27 5.13 -0.04
CA GLU A 218 9.85 5.13 -0.36
C GLU A 218 9.16 6.45 0.00
N ARG A 219 9.81 7.30 0.82
CA ARG A 219 9.32 8.67 1.13
C ARG A 219 9.67 9.69 0.06
N GLN A 220 10.46 9.34 -0.95
CA GLN A 220 10.74 10.24 -2.07
C GLN A 220 9.43 10.58 -2.80
N ASN A 221 9.16 11.88 -2.94
CA ASN A 221 7.97 12.38 -3.60
C ASN A 221 8.31 13.11 -4.90
N PHE A 222 7.56 12.79 -5.95
CA PHE A 222 7.66 13.43 -7.25
C PHE A 222 6.48 14.37 -7.49
N ALA A 223 6.70 15.36 -8.36
CA ALA A 223 5.65 16.30 -8.79
C ALA A 223 4.67 15.69 -9.80
N LEU A 224 4.36 14.40 -9.66
CA LEU A 224 3.41 13.68 -10.49
C LEU A 224 1.99 13.83 -9.93
N ASN A 225 1.03 13.97 -10.85
CA ASN A 225 -0.39 14.03 -10.53
C ASN A 225 -1.19 13.36 -11.64
N MET A 226 -1.71 12.15 -11.43
CA MET A 226 -2.50 11.47 -12.47
C MET A 226 -3.85 12.12 -12.75
N PHE A 227 -4.29 12.99 -11.84
CA PHE A 227 -5.56 13.68 -11.89
C PHE A 227 -5.54 14.93 -12.77
N THR A 228 -4.36 15.35 -13.27
CA THR A 228 -4.24 16.48 -14.20
C THR A 228 -4.17 16.04 -15.65
N GLU A 229 -4.50 16.94 -16.58
CA GLU A 229 -4.46 16.66 -18.02
C GLU A 229 -3.04 16.39 -18.53
N ASN A 230 -2.04 17.07 -17.97
CA ASN A 230 -0.64 16.95 -18.37
C ASN A 230 0.10 15.73 -17.78
N PHE A 231 -0.59 14.81 -17.11
CA PHE A 231 0.04 13.66 -16.44
C PHE A 231 1.00 12.87 -17.34
N LYS A 232 0.57 12.50 -18.57
CA LYS A 232 1.40 11.73 -19.51
C LYS A 232 2.72 12.44 -19.83
N THR A 233 2.66 13.75 -20.03
CA THR A 233 3.85 14.57 -20.27
C THR A 233 4.77 14.61 -19.06
N GLU A 234 4.22 14.78 -17.86
CA GLU A 234 5.01 14.85 -16.63
C GLU A 234 5.66 13.52 -16.27
N ILE A 235 4.95 12.40 -16.44
CA ILE A 235 5.53 11.07 -16.19
C ILE A 235 6.57 10.67 -17.25
N GLN A 236 6.44 11.13 -18.49
CA GLN A 236 7.49 10.98 -19.52
C GLN A 236 8.76 11.76 -19.18
N LYS A 237 8.63 12.98 -18.65
CA LYS A 237 9.79 13.75 -18.14
C LYS A 237 10.45 13.05 -16.96
N TRP A 238 9.65 12.55 -16.03
CA TRP A 238 10.14 11.76 -14.91
C TRP A 238 10.89 10.52 -15.42
N TYR A 239 10.30 9.75 -16.34
CA TYR A 239 10.94 8.59 -16.94
C TYR A 239 12.27 8.92 -17.60
N SER A 240 12.33 9.99 -18.38
CA SER A 240 13.56 10.41 -19.06
C SER A 240 14.67 10.83 -18.08
N LYS A 241 14.31 11.31 -16.89
CA LYS A 241 15.27 11.73 -15.86
C LYS A 241 15.83 10.55 -15.06
N TYR A 242 15.02 9.51 -14.83
CA TYR A 242 15.36 8.42 -13.93
C TYR A 242 15.66 7.09 -14.63
N LYS A 243 15.47 6.99 -15.95
CA LYS A 243 15.86 5.82 -16.77
C LYS A 243 17.37 5.65 -16.86
#